data_AF-A0A8H6R6C8-F1
#
_entry.id   AF-A0A8H6R6C8-F1
#
_cell.length_a   1.000
_cell.length_b   1.000
_cell.length_c   1.000
_cell.angle_alpha   90.00
_cell.angle_beta   90.00
_cell.angle_gamma   90.00
#
_symmetry.space_group_name_H-M   'P 1'
#
loop_
_entity.id
_entity.type
_entity.pdbx_description
1 polymer ?
#
loop_
_entity_poly.entity_id
_entity_poly.type
_entity_poly.pdbx_seq_one_letter_code
_entity_poly.pdbx_strand_id
1 'polypeptide(L)'
;MRLTALINFLVFISARSATSDCSCGYTINTTTQALFTEILETDFLHYNQTWNPITGLPEYGGSTSKNWVLQAYNVTPGGANPYGKEAEYRNVVANPIESEYDWGGEGKGLELWVRRESDGMVPMSEILSQRDDVLYGSFRVGMKMTDVMGTVGAFFFYLNDSTEIDIEILSKEDLNKTINLVIQSPQSAKQGYASGPDFIKQSVDLFPASGYNEYRFDWLPDRVDFYANSQLLTTVTQNVPRTAGKLHMSHWSNGNRGWSAGPPEQDAVMVVSYVKAYFNTSSERGSLACVGAAKKVCAVPDQTVPPEISGPNGNVTGKTFFFGSGNETSAVINDSEDGPKTSDGIRQSQDFVMSCILSLLCIILIQSM
;
A
#
# COMPACT_ATOMS: atom_id res chain seq x y z
N MET A 1 -33.63 63.15 19.86
CA MET A 1 -33.38 61.88 19.13
C MET A 1 -31.90 61.80 18.79
N ARG A 2 -31.16 60.90 19.44
CA ARG A 2 -29.76 60.60 19.11
C ARG A 2 -29.76 59.42 18.14
N LEU A 3 -29.20 59.59 16.94
CA LEU A 3 -28.99 58.51 15.99
C LEU A 3 -27.49 58.19 16.00
N THR A 4 -27.12 57.13 16.71
CA THR A 4 -25.78 56.53 16.64
C THR A 4 -25.73 55.58 15.45
N ALA A 5 -24.92 55.91 14.44
CA ALA A 5 -24.61 55.00 13.34
C ALA A 5 -23.53 54.00 13.79
N LEU A 6 -23.88 52.72 13.86
CA LEU A 6 -22.93 51.62 14.00
C LEU A 6 -22.32 51.32 12.63
N ILE A 7 -21.03 51.60 12.49
CA ILE A 7 -20.23 51.15 11.33
C ILE A 7 -19.79 49.71 11.64
N ASN A 8 -20.41 48.73 11.00
CA ASN A 8 -19.92 47.36 10.98
C ASN A 8 -18.71 47.28 10.04
N PHE A 9 -17.51 47.20 10.63
CA PHE A 9 -16.29 46.84 9.90
C PHE A 9 -16.32 45.34 9.65
N LEU A 10 -16.75 44.92 8.45
CA LEU A 10 -16.53 43.56 7.94
C LEU A 10 -15.04 43.40 7.64
N VAL A 11 -14.30 42.84 8.60
CA VAL A 11 -12.94 42.36 8.37
C VAL A 11 -13.05 41.10 7.54
N PHE A 12 -12.91 41.22 6.21
CA PHE A 12 -12.63 40.09 5.35
C PHE A 12 -11.22 39.60 5.69
N ILE A 13 -11.12 38.59 6.55
CA ILE A 13 -9.90 37.77 6.65
C ILE A 13 -9.85 36.99 5.34
N SER A 14 -9.16 37.51 4.33
CA SER A 14 -8.74 36.69 3.21
C SER A 14 -7.75 35.67 3.79
N ALA A 15 -8.20 34.44 4.00
CA ALA A 15 -7.30 33.32 4.16
C ALA A 15 -6.56 33.20 2.82
N ARG A 16 -5.40 33.86 2.71
CA ARG A 16 -4.44 33.52 1.67
C ARG A 16 -4.02 32.10 2.01
N SER A 17 -4.51 31.12 1.25
CA SER A 17 -3.90 29.80 1.19
C SER A 17 -2.45 30.02 0.78
N ALA A 18 -1.55 30.07 1.75
CA ALA A 18 -0.13 30.01 1.48
C ALA A 18 0.10 28.60 0.95
N THR A 19 0.25 28.45 -0.37
CA THR A 19 0.80 27.23 -0.96
C THR A 19 2.20 27.10 -0.39
N SER A 20 2.37 26.25 0.63
CA SER A 20 3.68 25.95 1.17
C SER A 20 4.49 25.29 0.08
N ASP A 21 5.60 25.91 -0.32
CA ASP A 21 6.56 25.35 -1.25
C ASP A 21 7.25 24.16 -0.58
N CYS A 22 6.78 22.94 -0.82
CA CYS A 22 7.35 21.71 -0.24
C CYS A 22 8.57 21.19 -1.04
N SER A 23 9.22 22.03 -1.85
CA SER A 23 10.29 21.61 -2.76
C SER A 23 11.50 20.98 -2.07
N CYS A 24 11.62 21.11 -0.75
CA CYS A 24 12.72 20.55 0.04
C CYS A 24 12.32 19.34 0.89
N GLY A 25 11.10 18.85 0.74
CA GLY A 25 10.67 17.57 1.30
C GLY A 25 9.66 17.68 2.43
N TYR A 26 9.46 16.54 3.08
CA TYR A 26 8.35 16.25 3.98
C TYR A 26 8.89 15.72 5.31
N THR A 27 8.29 16.12 6.43
CA THR A 27 8.68 15.65 7.76
C THR A 27 7.48 15.21 8.59
N ILE A 28 7.63 14.10 9.32
CA ILE A 28 6.58 13.48 10.15
C ILE A 28 6.70 13.78 11.64
N ASN A 29 7.78 14.43 12.06
CA ASN A 29 7.97 14.89 13.43
C ASN A 29 8.77 16.19 13.37
N THR A 30 8.25 17.28 13.94
CA THR A 30 8.72 18.66 13.69
C THR A 30 10.20 18.91 14.02
N THR A 31 10.87 17.94 14.65
CA THR A 31 12.28 17.92 15.00
C THR A 31 13.13 17.16 13.96
N THR A 32 13.13 17.55 12.68
CA THR A 32 14.18 17.25 11.65
C THR A 32 14.72 15.81 11.47
N GLN A 33 14.27 14.81 12.21
CA GLN A 33 14.93 13.50 12.33
C GLN A 33 14.51 12.53 11.22
N ALA A 34 13.39 12.83 10.56
CA ALA A 34 12.89 12.13 9.38
C ALA A 34 12.48 13.16 8.33
N LEU A 35 13.38 13.38 7.36
CA LEU A 35 13.13 14.17 6.15
C LEU A 35 13.02 13.21 4.97
N PHE A 36 11.94 13.35 4.21
CA PHE A 36 11.66 12.56 3.02
C PHE A 36 11.57 13.47 1.80
N THR A 37 12.17 13.07 0.68
CA THR A 37 12.25 13.93 -0.52
C THR A 37 11.23 13.59 -1.59
N GLU A 38 10.69 12.36 -1.58
CA GLU A 38 9.70 11.90 -2.55
C GLU A 38 8.30 11.88 -1.95
N ILE A 39 7.31 11.91 -2.85
CA ILE A 39 5.91 11.82 -2.52
C ILE A 39 5.19 10.91 -3.53
N LEU A 40 4.31 10.06 -3.02
CA LEU A 40 3.29 9.35 -3.79
C LEU A 40 1.98 9.48 -3.02
N GLU A 41 1.06 10.27 -3.57
CA GLU A 41 -0.29 10.43 -3.04
C GLU A 41 -1.30 9.92 -4.06
N THR A 42 -2.31 9.19 -3.61
CA THR A 42 -3.44 8.77 -4.44
C THR A 42 -4.71 8.91 -3.63
N ASP A 43 -5.62 9.76 -4.13
CA ASP A 43 -6.97 9.90 -3.60
C ASP A 43 -7.91 8.97 -4.37
N PHE A 44 -8.17 7.80 -3.78
CA PHE A 44 -9.03 6.80 -4.41
C PHE A 44 -10.51 7.16 -4.37
N LEU A 45 -10.93 8.10 -3.52
CA LEU A 45 -12.32 8.59 -3.52
C LEU A 45 -12.66 9.35 -4.82
N HIS A 46 -11.66 9.96 -5.46
CA HIS A 46 -11.82 10.69 -6.73
C HIS A 46 -11.15 9.97 -7.92
N TYR A 47 -10.77 8.70 -7.75
CA TYR A 47 -10.04 7.94 -8.74
C TYR A 47 -11.00 7.29 -9.75
N ASN A 48 -11.05 7.84 -10.96
CA ASN A 48 -11.97 7.42 -12.02
C ASN A 48 -11.35 6.48 -13.06
N GLN A 49 -10.12 6.00 -12.83
CA GLN A 49 -9.42 5.12 -13.77
C GLN A 49 -10.12 3.75 -13.84
N THR A 50 -10.60 3.39 -15.03
CA THR A 50 -11.08 2.04 -15.33
C THR A 50 -10.01 1.23 -16.07
N TRP A 51 -10.11 -0.09 -15.95
CA TRP A 51 -9.13 -1.04 -16.46
C TRP A 51 -9.83 -2.10 -17.29
N ASN A 52 -9.17 -2.55 -18.34
CA ASN A 52 -9.58 -3.75 -19.06
C ASN A 52 -9.43 -4.96 -18.12
N PRO A 53 -10.51 -5.72 -17.86
CA PRO A 53 -10.49 -6.80 -16.88
C PRO A 53 -9.65 -8.01 -17.31
N ILE A 54 -9.25 -8.10 -18.58
CA ILE A 54 -8.44 -9.18 -19.14
C ILE A 54 -6.97 -8.79 -19.20
N THR A 55 -6.67 -7.58 -19.68
CA THR A 55 -5.27 -7.15 -19.89
C THR A 55 -4.69 -6.31 -18.76
N GLY A 56 -5.54 -5.82 -17.83
CA GLY A 56 -5.14 -4.90 -16.77
C GLY A 56 -4.73 -3.51 -17.27
N LEU A 57 -4.86 -3.24 -18.57
CA LEU A 57 -4.50 -1.96 -19.17
C LEU A 57 -5.63 -0.94 -18.95
N PRO A 58 -5.31 0.36 -18.79
CA PRO A 58 -6.29 1.44 -18.85
C PRO A 58 -7.27 1.30 -20.02
N GLU A 59 -8.57 1.44 -19.77
CA GLU A 59 -9.61 1.26 -20.81
C GLU A 59 -9.63 2.41 -21.83
N TYR A 60 -9.29 3.62 -21.40
CA TYR A 60 -9.08 4.79 -22.25
C TYR A 60 -7.61 5.19 -22.21
N GLY A 61 -7.05 5.62 -23.36
CA GLY A 61 -5.63 5.92 -23.62
C GLY A 61 -4.98 7.03 -22.79
N GLY A 62 -5.40 7.22 -21.55
CA GLY A 62 -4.58 7.81 -20.51
C GLY A 62 -3.36 6.93 -20.25
N SER A 63 -2.24 7.59 -19.94
CA SER A 63 -1.04 6.97 -19.38
C SER A 63 -1.45 5.88 -18.39
N THR A 64 -0.81 4.70 -18.43
CA THR A 64 -0.75 3.73 -17.32
C THR A 64 -0.88 4.47 -16.00
N SER A 65 -1.71 4.01 -15.04
CA SER A 65 -1.74 4.70 -13.75
C SER A 65 -0.30 4.81 -13.27
N LYS A 66 0.21 6.04 -13.21
CA LYS A 66 1.66 6.26 -13.11
C LYS A 66 2.23 5.77 -11.77
N ASN A 67 1.34 5.41 -10.85
CA ASN A 67 1.66 5.07 -9.49
C ASN A 67 1.42 3.59 -9.17
N TRP A 68 0.50 2.90 -9.86
CA TRP A 68 0.04 1.56 -9.48
C TRP A 68 0.03 0.57 -10.64
N VAL A 69 0.45 -0.66 -10.37
CA VAL A 69 0.46 -1.79 -11.31
C VAL A 69 -0.39 -2.92 -10.70
N LEU A 70 -1.49 -3.26 -11.37
CA LEU A 70 -2.32 -4.39 -10.95
C LEU A 70 -1.59 -5.69 -11.22
N GLN A 71 -1.82 -6.70 -10.37
CA GLN A 71 -1.20 -8.01 -10.49
C GLN A 71 -2.19 -9.05 -11.00
N ALA A 72 -1.68 -9.98 -11.82
CA ALA A 72 -2.40 -11.18 -12.23
C ALA A 72 -1.45 -12.38 -12.25
N TYR A 73 -1.69 -13.35 -11.36
CA TYR A 73 -0.84 -14.53 -11.19
C TYR A 73 -1.57 -15.60 -10.36
N ASN A 74 -1.12 -16.85 -10.50
CA ASN A 74 -1.69 -17.98 -9.76
C ASN A 74 -0.66 -18.59 -8.81
N VAL A 75 -1.11 -18.94 -7.60
CA VAL A 75 -0.35 -19.70 -6.61
C VAL A 75 -1.11 -20.98 -6.33
N THR A 76 -0.47 -22.12 -6.56
CA THR A 76 -1.07 -23.42 -6.31
C THR A 76 -1.24 -23.67 -4.80
N PRO A 77 -2.28 -24.43 -4.38
CA PRO A 77 -2.40 -24.89 -3.01
C PRO A 77 -1.15 -25.67 -2.55
N GLY A 78 -0.90 -25.70 -1.23
CA GLY A 78 0.23 -26.45 -0.69
C GLY A 78 0.38 -26.37 0.83
N GLY A 79 0.88 -27.44 1.44
CA GLY A 79 1.19 -27.49 2.87
C GLY A 79 -0.02 -27.15 3.74
N ALA A 80 0.09 -26.08 4.53
CA ALA A 80 -0.98 -25.58 5.41
C ALA A 80 -2.03 -24.72 4.70
N ASN A 81 -1.89 -24.49 3.39
CA ASN A 81 -2.76 -23.64 2.58
C ASN A 81 -3.59 -24.53 1.64
N PRO A 82 -4.80 -24.96 2.06
CA PRO A 82 -5.60 -25.93 1.31
C PRO A 82 -6.15 -25.39 -0.01
N TYR A 83 -6.16 -24.07 -0.22
CA TYR A 83 -6.63 -23.43 -1.45
C TYR A 83 -5.52 -22.60 -2.09
N GLY A 84 -5.54 -22.52 -3.42
CA GLY A 84 -4.67 -21.66 -4.20
C GLY A 84 -5.19 -20.23 -4.23
N LYS A 85 -4.33 -19.30 -4.66
CA LYS A 85 -4.67 -17.89 -4.89
C LYS A 85 -4.65 -17.60 -6.38
N GLU A 86 -5.61 -16.83 -6.86
CA GLU A 86 -5.67 -16.35 -8.24
C GLU A 86 -5.84 -14.83 -8.23
N ALA A 87 -4.74 -14.10 -8.40
CA ALA A 87 -4.77 -12.65 -8.51
C ALA A 87 -5.34 -12.27 -9.88
N GLU A 88 -6.32 -11.38 -9.93
CA GLU A 88 -6.94 -10.99 -11.19
C GLU A 88 -7.20 -9.48 -11.26
N TYR A 89 -6.97 -8.91 -12.45
CA TYR A 89 -7.25 -7.50 -12.72
C TYR A 89 -8.71 -7.12 -12.43
N ARG A 90 -9.66 -8.01 -12.77
CA ARG A 90 -11.10 -7.78 -12.55
C ARG A 90 -11.52 -7.67 -11.08
N ASN A 91 -10.66 -8.06 -10.15
CA ASN A 91 -10.92 -7.95 -8.71
C ASN A 91 -10.39 -6.64 -8.12
N VAL A 92 -9.88 -5.74 -8.96
CA VAL A 92 -9.52 -4.36 -8.61
C VAL A 92 -10.47 -3.41 -9.32
N VAL A 93 -11.36 -2.76 -8.57
CA VAL A 93 -12.45 -1.94 -9.14
C VAL A 93 -12.40 -0.53 -8.57
N ALA A 94 -12.39 0.49 -9.43
CA ALA A 94 -12.53 1.87 -9.00
C ALA A 94 -14.02 2.21 -8.80
N ASN A 95 -14.39 2.68 -7.61
CA ASN A 95 -15.74 3.13 -7.25
C ASN A 95 -15.66 4.55 -6.64
N PRO A 96 -15.38 5.59 -7.44
CA PRO A 96 -15.25 6.95 -6.92
C PRO A 96 -16.58 7.49 -6.39
N ILE A 97 -16.51 8.58 -5.62
CA ILE A 97 -17.67 9.40 -5.28
C ILE A 97 -18.34 9.92 -6.57
N GLU A 98 -19.65 10.13 -6.54
CA GLU A 98 -20.40 10.48 -7.75
C GLU A 98 -20.05 11.87 -8.27
N SER A 99 -19.78 12.81 -7.35
CA SER A 99 -19.27 14.14 -7.69
C SER A 99 -18.57 14.78 -6.50
N GLU A 100 -17.81 15.85 -6.72
CA GLU A 100 -17.20 16.65 -5.65
C GLU A 100 -18.23 17.24 -4.65
N TYR A 101 -19.51 17.26 -5.02
CA TYR A 101 -20.61 17.74 -4.19
C TYR A 101 -21.42 16.61 -3.55
N ASP A 102 -21.24 15.37 -4.02
CA ASP A 102 -21.93 14.18 -3.53
C ASP A 102 -20.91 13.15 -3.04
N TRP A 103 -20.63 13.26 -1.74
CA TRP A 103 -19.73 12.37 -1.01
C TRP A 103 -20.50 11.17 -0.43
N GLY A 104 -21.80 11.07 -0.66
CA GLY A 104 -22.63 9.99 -0.16
C GLY A 104 -22.34 8.65 -0.85
N GLY A 105 -22.58 7.57 -0.12
CA GLY A 105 -22.47 6.20 -0.63
C GLY A 105 -21.56 5.33 0.21
N GLU A 106 -21.89 4.04 0.28
CA GLU A 106 -21.02 3.05 0.90
C GLU A 106 -20.00 2.53 -0.12
N GLY A 107 -18.79 2.22 0.37
CA GLY A 107 -17.77 1.52 -0.43
C GLY A 107 -17.05 2.39 -1.46
N LYS A 108 -17.02 3.72 -1.31
CA LYS A 108 -16.31 4.59 -2.27
C LYS A 108 -14.79 4.50 -2.12
N GLY A 109 -14.08 4.43 -3.23
CA GLY A 109 -12.63 4.25 -3.25
C GLY A 109 -12.19 3.19 -4.25
N LEU A 110 -11.02 2.63 -4.01
CA LEU A 110 -10.53 1.47 -4.75
C LEU A 110 -10.96 0.20 -4.02
N GLU A 111 -11.77 -0.61 -4.66
CA GLU A 111 -12.25 -1.88 -4.16
C GLU A 111 -11.28 -3.00 -4.54
N LEU A 112 -10.84 -3.74 -3.52
CA LEU A 112 -10.00 -4.92 -3.62
C LEU A 112 -10.83 -6.13 -3.17
N TRP A 113 -11.17 -6.98 -4.14
CA TRP A 113 -12.12 -8.08 -3.96
C TRP A 113 -11.43 -9.42 -3.71
N VAL A 114 -12.01 -10.19 -2.80
CA VAL A 114 -11.85 -11.66 -2.71
C VAL A 114 -13.18 -12.28 -3.06
N ARG A 115 -13.19 -13.21 -4.01
CA ARG A 115 -14.40 -13.90 -4.45
C ARG A 115 -14.55 -15.23 -3.72
N ARG A 116 -15.75 -15.80 -3.78
CA ARG A 116 -15.96 -17.20 -3.40
C ARG A 116 -14.96 -18.10 -4.15
N GLU A 117 -14.45 -19.10 -3.45
CA GLU A 117 -13.59 -20.13 -4.03
C GLU A 117 -14.30 -20.91 -5.15
N SER A 118 -13.53 -21.27 -6.17
CA SER A 118 -13.94 -22.14 -7.27
C SER A 118 -12.77 -23.04 -7.67
N ASP A 119 -13.04 -24.33 -7.82
CA ASP A 119 -12.07 -25.34 -8.31
C ASP A 119 -10.71 -25.37 -7.59
N GLY A 120 -10.73 -25.19 -6.27
CA GLY A 120 -9.56 -25.16 -5.40
C GLY A 120 -8.81 -23.83 -5.39
N MET A 121 -9.31 -22.80 -6.08
CA MET A 121 -8.66 -21.50 -6.24
C MET A 121 -9.54 -20.37 -5.67
N VAL A 122 -8.92 -19.43 -4.97
CA VAL A 122 -9.60 -18.22 -4.47
C VAL A 122 -9.22 -17.03 -5.35
N PRO A 123 -10.16 -16.49 -6.14
CA PRO A 123 -9.93 -15.25 -6.87
C PRO A 123 -9.78 -14.08 -5.90
N MET A 124 -8.72 -13.29 -6.10
CA MET A 124 -8.29 -12.26 -5.17
C MET A 124 -7.70 -11.05 -5.92
N SER A 125 -7.24 -10.06 -5.17
CA SER A 125 -6.73 -8.80 -5.72
C SER A 125 -5.39 -8.42 -5.09
N GLU A 126 -4.49 -7.90 -5.93
CA GLU A 126 -3.24 -7.29 -5.50
C GLU A 126 -2.83 -6.17 -6.45
N ILE A 127 -2.36 -5.07 -5.89
CA ILE A 127 -1.75 -3.95 -6.62
C ILE A 127 -0.45 -3.54 -5.95
N LEU A 128 0.51 -3.05 -6.74
CA LEU A 128 1.80 -2.59 -6.25
C LEU A 128 2.20 -1.24 -6.84
N SER A 129 3.12 -0.54 -6.18
CA SER A 129 3.64 0.73 -6.67
C SER A 129 4.46 0.52 -7.94
N GLN A 130 4.29 1.41 -8.92
CA GLN A 130 5.11 1.40 -10.13
C GLN A 130 6.60 1.61 -9.78
N ARG A 131 6.88 2.54 -8.85
CA ARG A 131 8.20 2.74 -8.24
C ARG A 131 8.63 1.48 -7.47
N ASP A 132 9.89 1.10 -7.59
CA ASP A 132 10.55 -0.04 -6.92
C ASP A 132 11.78 0.36 -6.10
N ASP A 133 12.02 1.66 -5.98
CA ASP A 133 13.11 2.26 -5.24
C ASP A 133 12.60 2.97 -3.97
N VAL A 134 11.46 2.53 -3.42
CA VAL A 134 10.90 3.03 -2.15
C VAL A 134 11.79 2.58 -0.99
N LEU A 135 12.34 3.52 -0.21
CA LEU A 135 13.25 3.24 0.90
C LEU A 135 13.13 4.28 2.02
N TYR A 136 12.77 3.83 3.23
CA TYR A 136 12.53 4.69 4.39
C TYR A 136 11.46 5.76 4.14
N GLY A 137 10.50 5.90 5.03
CA GLY A 137 9.36 6.77 4.76
C GLY A 137 8.27 6.69 5.80
N SER A 138 7.25 7.50 5.58
CA SER A 138 5.95 7.36 6.22
C SER A 138 4.97 6.89 5.18
N PHE A 139 4.39 5.72 5.43
CA PHE A 139 3.52 5.02 4.50
C PHE A 139 2.14 4.86 5.14
N ARG A 140 1.12 5.40 4.50
CA ARG A 140 -0.22 5.54 5.06
C ARG A 140 -1.25 5.02 4.08
N VAL A 141 -2.20 4.26 4.60
CA VAL A 141 -3.37 3.80 3.87
C VAL A 141 -4.62 4.11 4.68
N GLY A 142 -5.61 4.72 4.04
CA GLY A 142 -6.97 4.79 4.56
C GLY A 142 -7.76 3.62 3.98
N MET A 143 -8.17 2.65 4.80
CA MET A 143 -8.91 1.49 4.32
C MET A 143 -10.07 1.09 5.25
N LYS A 144 -11.13 0.57 4.63
CA LYS A 144 -12.28 -0.07 5.26
C LYS A 144 -12.20 -1.57 4.94
N MET A 145 -12.21 -2.38 5.98
CA MET A 145 -12.14 -3.84 5.86
C MET A 145 -13.52 -4.44 5.58
N THR A 146 -13.53 -5.69 5.12
CA THR A 146 -14.75 -6.50 5.00
C THR A 146 -15.21 -7.01 6.37
N ASP A 147 -16.52 -7.19 6.55
CA ASP A 147 -17.11 -7.94 7.66
C ASP A 147 -17.29 -9.44 7.32
N VAL A 148 -17.07 -9.84 6.07
CA VAL A 148 -17.09 -11.23 5.61
C VAL A 148 -15.84 -11.95 6.11
N MET A 149 -16.05 -13.02 6.88
CA MET A 149 -14.97 -13.84 7.45
C MET A 149 -14.22 -14.62 6.37
N GLY A 150 -12.95 -14.92 6.64
CA GLY A 150 -12.14 -15.83 5.82
C GLY A 150 -11.12 -15.14 4.91
N THR A 151 -10.86 -13.85 5.09
CA THR A 151 -9.91 -13.08 4.27
C THR A 151 -8.88 -12.32 5.09
N VAL A 152 -7.83 -11.88 4.40
CA VAL A 152 -6.75 -11.01 4.89
C VAL A 152 -6.68 -9.79 3.98
N GLY A 153 -6.84 -8.59 4.55
CA GLY A 153 -6.46 -7.35 3.86
C GLY A 153 -5.10 -6.88 4.36
N ALA A 154 -4.24 -6.47 3.43
CA ALA A 154 -2.84 -6.16 3.71
C ALA A 154 -2.41 -4.86 3.04
N PHE A 155 -1.59 -4.09 3.76
CA PHE A 155 -0.80 -2.98 3.22
C PHE A 155 0.63 -3.15 3.69
N PHE A 156 1.56 -3.23 2.74
CA PHE A 156 2.89 -3.71 3.05
C PHE A 156 3.96 -3.14 2.12
N PHE A 157 5.20 -3.11 2.61
CA PHE A 157 6.40 -2.95 1.80
C PHE A 157 6.95 -4.33 1.48
N TYR A 158 7.32 -4.59 0.22
CA TYR A 158 7.88 -5.87 -0.22
C TYR A 158 9.09 -5.67 -1.13
N LEU A 159 10.15 -6.44 -0.85
CA LEU A 159 11.25 -6.71 -1.77
C LEU A 159 11.30 -8.20 -2.13
N ASN A 160 11.19 -9.06 -1.13
CA ASN A 160 11.13 -10.51 -1.25
C ASN A 160 10.59 -11.11 0.08
N ASP A 161 10.33 -12.42 0.09
CA ASP A 161 9.78 -13.19 1.21
C ASP A 161 10.57 -13.10 2.55
N SER A 162 11.76 -12.51 2.55
CA SER A 162 12.62 -12.33 3.72
C SER A 162 12.96 -10.86 3.99
N THR A 163 12.30 -9.92 3.31
CA THR A 163 12.51 -8.47 3.46
C THR A 163 11.19 -7.77 3.14
N GLU A 164 10.35 -7.66 4.17
CA GLU A 164 8.97 -7.19 4.08
C GLU A 164 8.57 -6.46 5.37
N ILE A 165 7.65 -5.49 5.28
CA ILE A 165 7.01 -4.83 6.42
C ILE A 165 5.50 -4.91 6.20
N ASP A 166 4.79 -5.55 7.12
CA ASP A 166 3.39 -5.90 6.96
C ASP A 166 2.49 -5.23 7.99
N ILE A 167 1.35 -4.74 7.49
CA ILE A 167 0.13 -4.53 8.28
C ILE A 167 -0.93 -5.44 7.68
N GLU A 168 -1.26 -6.53 8.37
CA GLU A 168 -2.27 -7.51 7.96
C GLU A 168 -3.44 -7.54 8.94
N ILE A 169 -4.66 -7.48 8.41
CA ILE A 169 -5.89 -7.51 9.20
C ILE A 169 -6.71 -8.71 8.73
N LEU A 170 -6.93 -9.63 9.68
CA LEU A 170 -7.63 -10.87 9.45
C LEU A 170 -9.10 -10.69 9.85
N SER A 171 -10.00 -10.92 8.91
CA SER A 171 -11.45 -10.87 9.16
C SER A 171 -11.90 -11.76 10.32
N LYS A 172 -11.25 -12.91 10.51
CA LYS A 172 -11.57 -13.83 11.60
C LYS A 172 -11.20 -13.32 13.01
N GLU A 173 -10.22 -12.43 13.12
CA GLU A 173 -9.60 -12.11 14.42
C GLU A 173 -10.30 -10.91 15.07
N ASP A 174 -11.11 -11.20 16.10
CA ASP A 174 -11.83 -10.20 16.91
C ASP A 174 -12.62 -9.20 16.06
N LEU A 175 -13.34 -9.67 15.04
CA LEU A 175 -14.06 -8.80 14.08
C LEU A 175 -13.14 -7.75 13.43
N ASN A 176 -11.97 -8.19 12.97
CA ASN A 176 -10.87 -7.39 12.44
C ASN A 176 -10.08 -6.56 13.49
N LYS A 177 -10.40 -6.63 14.78
CA LYS A 177 -9.78 -5.75 15.80
C LYS A 177 -8.40 -6.20 16.27
N THR A 178 -7.81 -7.18 15.62
CA THR A 178 -6.40 -7.53 15.77
C THR A 178 -5.65 -7.18 14.50
N ILE A 179 -4.64 -6.31 14.65
CA ILE A 179 -3.72 -5.96 13.58
C ILE A 179 -2.47 -6.81 13.75
N ASN A 180 -2.10 -7.55 12.72
CA ASN A 180 -0.89 -8.35 12.64
C ASN A 180 0.20 -7.48 12.01
N LEU A 181 1.20 -7.13 12.81
CA LEU A 181 2.32 -6.26 12.44
C LEU A 181 3.56 -7.14 12.32
N VAL A 182 4.14 -7.24 11.12
CA VAL A 182 5.22 -8.19 10.85
C VAL A 182 6.37 -7.47 10.16
N ILE A 183 7.60 -7.81 10.52
CA ILE A 183 8.75 -7.64 9.63
C ILE A 183 9.20 -9.03 9.22
N GLN A 184 9.06 -9.40 7.95
CA GLN A 184 9.55 -10.69 7.49
C GLN A 184 11.07 -10.66 7.37
N SER A 185 11.69 -11.73 7.84
CA SER A 185 13.13 -11.93 7.88
C SER A 185 13.48 -13.32 7.34
N PRO A 186 14.76 -13.58 7.00
CA PRO A 186 15.19 -14.93 6.64
C PRO A 186 14.88 -15.98 7.72
N GLN A 187 14.75 -15.55 8.97
CA GLN A 187 14.38 -16.37 10.11
C GLN A 187 12.88 -16.68 10.10
N SER A 188 12.01 -15.67 9.93
CA SER A 188 10.56 -15.88 9.86
C SER A 188 10.17 -16.73 8.64
N ALA A 189 10.79 -16.49 7.48
CA ALA A 189 10.57 -17.27 6.26
C ALA A 189 10.85 -18.78 6.46
N LYS A 190 11.90 -19.12 7.21
CA LYS A 190 12.23 -20.52 7.57
C LYS A 190 11.27 -21.14 8.57
N GLN A 191 10.53 -20.32 9.31
CA GLN A 191 9.57 -20.74 10.33
C GLN A 191 8.12 -20.74 9.83
N GLY A 192 7.90 -20.43 8.55
CA GLY A 192 6.57 -20.39 7.95
C GLY A 192 5.87 -19.04 8.05
N TYR A 193 6.64 -17.95 8.16
CA TYR A 193 6.19 -16.55 8.21
C TYR A 193 5.44 -16.16 9.49
N ALA A 194 5.26 -14.85 9.71
CA ALA A 194 4.52 -14.29 10.86
C ALA A 194 4.94 -14.96 12.18
N SER A 195 6.23 -14.89 12.47
CA SER A 195 6.85 -15.56 13.62
C SER A 195 8.06 -14.77 14.12
N GLY A 196 8.49 -15.05 15.34
CA GLY A 196 9.66 -14.40 15.93
C GLY A 196 9.31 -13.11 16.69
N PRO A 197 10.34 -12.40 17.20
CA PRO A 197 10.16 -11.19 18.01
C PRO A 197 9.69 -9.96 17.20
N ASP A 198 9.81 -10.03 15.88
CA ASP A 198 9.41 -9.07 14.86
C ASP A 198 7.99 -9.30 14.33
N PHE A 199 7.22 -10.19 14.98
CA PHE A 199 5.79 -10.37 14.78
C PHE A 199 5.01 -9.96 16.03
N ILE A 200 4.12 -8.98 15.88
CA ILE A 200 3.27 -8.46 16.95
C ILE A 200 1.80 -8.55 16.53
N LYS A 201 0.98 -9.15 17.40
CA LYS A 201 -0.48 -9.02 17.33
C LYS A 201 -0.94 -7.89 18.23
N GLN A 202 -1.47 -6.84 17.64
CA GLN A 202 -1.97 -5.67 18.37
C GLN A 202 -3.49 -5.65 18.36
N SER A 203 -4.10 -5.78 19.54
CA SER A 203 -5.52 -5.47 19.71
C SER A 203 -5.73 -3.95 19.69
N VAL A 204 -6.78 -3.51 19.01
CA VAL A 204 -7.09 -2.09 18.82
C VAL A 204 -8.57 -1.79 19.10
N ASP A 205 -8.84 -0.62 19.68
CA ASP A 205 -10.22 -0.15 19.91
C ASP A 205 -10.70 0.70 18.72
N LEU A 206 -10.73 0.06 17.55
CA LEU A 206 -11.27 0.62 16.31
C LEU A 206 -12.19 -0.40 15.64
N PHE A 207 -12.94 0.03 14.63
CA PHE A 207 -13.93 -0.80 13.94
C PHE A 207 -13.59 -0.84 12.44
N PRO A 208 -12.68 -1.74 12.00
CA PRO A 208 -12.15 -1.73 10.65
C PRO A 208 -13.20 -1.90 9.56
N ALA A 209 -14.27 -2.65 9.85
CA ALA A 209 -15.36 -2.91 8.91
C ALA A 209 -16.48 -1.86 8.93
N SER A 210 -16.54 -1.02 9.96
CA SER A 210 -17.62 -0.03 10.10
C SER A 210 -17.37 1.26 9.31
N GLY A 211 -16.11 1.55 8.99
CA GLY A 211 -15.71 2.76 8.26
C GLY A 211 -14.23 2.70 7.90
N TYR A 212 -13.74 3.72 7.22
CA TYR A 212 -12.30 3.82 6.95
C TYR A 212 -11.55 3.98 8.27
N ASN A 213 -10.32 3.45 8.34
CA ASN A 213 -9.34 3.71 9.39
C ASN A 213 -7.99 3.98 8.71
N GLU A 214 -7.19 4.86 9.28
CA GLU A 214 -5.80 5.03 8.82
C GLU A 214 -4.92 3.97 9.47
N TYR A 215 -4.12 3.30 8.65
CA TYR A 215 -3.01 2.47 9.10
C TYR A 215 -1.72 3.04 8.53
N ARG A 216 -0.69 3.10 9.36
CA ARG A 216 0.58 3.72 8.99
C ARG A 216 1.76 2.95 9.54
N PHE A 217 2.82 2.86 8.76
CA PHE A 217 4.15 2.55 9.29
C PHE A 217 5.15 3.64 8.89
N ASP A 218 5.90 4.11 9.87
CA ASP A 218 7.04 5.00 9.68
C ASP A 218 8.31 4.14 9.72
N TRP A 219 8.90 3.90 8.56
CA TRP A 219 10.09 3.09 8.37
C TRP A 219 11.33 3.98 8.34
N LEU A 220 12.17 3.84 9.35
CA LEU A 220 13.43 4.55 9.54
C LEU A 220 14.62 3.57 9.50
N PRO A 221 15.87 4.05 9.39
CA PRO A 221 17.04 3.17 9.27
C PRO A 221 17.28 2.20 10.44
N ASP A 222 16.69 2.46 11.61
CA ASP A 222 16.88 1.70 12.83
C ASP A 222 15.59 1.12 13.42
N ARG A 223 14.41 1.49 12.90
CA ARG A 223 13.12 1.03 13.42
C ARG A 223 11.98 1.15 12.42
N VAL A 224 10.89 0.46 12.72
CA VAL A 224 9.57 0.67 12.12
C VAL A 224 8.59 0.99 13.24
N ASP A 225 7.96 2.16 13.15
CA ASP A 225 6.91 2.60 14.09
C ASP A 225 5.55 2.38 13.42
N PHE A 226 4.69 1.54 14.01
CA PHE A 226 3.37 1.21 13.47
C PHE A 226 2.27 2.01 14.18
N TYR A 227 1.28 2.46 13.42
CA TYR A 227 0.19 3.31 13.90
C TYR A 227 -1.15 2.86 13.33
N ALA A 228 -2.22 3.11 14.09
CA ALA A 228 -3.58 3.15 13.58
C ALA A 228 -4.28 4.42 14.07
N ASN A 229 -4.97 5.13 13.19
CA ASN A 229 -5.61 6.43 13.44
C ASN A 229 -4.69 7.40 14.20
N SER A 230 -3.45 7.52 13.74
CA SER A 230 -2.36 8.31 14.35
C SER A 230 -1.92 7.91 15.76
N GLN A 231 -2.45 6.83 16.34
CA GLN A 231 -1.98 6.29 17.61
C GLN A 231 -0.84 5.29 17.38
N LEU A 232 0.29 5.49 18.06
CA LEU A 232 1.40 4.54 18.02
C LEU A 232 0.96 3.22 18.66
N LEU A 233 1.05 2.15 17.89
CA LEU A 233 0.74 0.78 18.31
C LEU A 233 1.97 0.11 18.91
N THR A 234 3.07 0.11 18.14
CA THR A 234 4.33 -0.51 18.56
C THR A 234 5.50 0.03 17.74
N THR A 235 6.71 -0.19 18.25
CA THR A 235 7.99 0.09 17.59
C THR A 235 8.78 -1.21 17.49
N VAL A 236 9.21 -1.55 16.27
CA VAL A 236 10.02 -2.75 16.00
C VAL A 236 11.42 -2.33 15.57
N THR A 237 12.45 -2.88 16.22
CA THR A 237 13.87 -2.58 15.92
C THR A 237 14.64 -3.80 15.38
N GLN A 238 13.98 -4.94 15.30
CA GLN A 238 14.55 -6.21 14.82
C GLN A 238 14.34 -6.32 13.31
N ASN A 239 15.36 -6.81 12.60
CA ASN A 239 15.29 -7.16 11.17
C ASN A 239 14.80 -6.05 10.23
N VAL A 240 14.86 -4.77 10.66
CA VAL A 240 14.42 -3.61 9.89
C VAL A 240 15.04 -3.64 8.49
N PRO A 241 14.21 -3.63 7.42
CA PRO A 241 14.70 -3.63 6.05
C PRO A 241 15.61 -2.44 5.75
N ARG A 242 16.60 -2.66 4.87
CA ARG A 242 17.59 -1.63 4.47
C ARG A 242 17.72 -1.44 2.96
N THR A 243 16.95 -2.21 2.20
CA THR A 243 17.00 -2.22 0.75
C THR A 243 15.67 -1.72 0.23
N ALA A 244 15.71 -0.95 -0.86
CA ALA A 244 14.51 -0.43 -1.48
C ALA A 244 13.66 -1.53 -2.13
N GLY A 245 12.40 -1.24 -2.35
CA GLY A 245 11.42 -2.16 -2.91
C GLY A 245 10.12 -1.45 -3.27
N LYS A 246 9.01 -2.17 -3.15
CA LYS A 246 7.69 -1.72 -3.61
C LYS A 246 6.70 -1.64 -2.46
N LEU A 247 5.72 -0.76 -2.59
CA LEU A 247 4.52 -0.78 -1.74
C LEU A 247 3.45 -1.63 -2.40
N HIS A 248 2.75 -2.41 -1.61
CA HIS A 248 1.72 -3.33 -2.06
C HIS A 248 0.45 -3.14 -1.23
N MET A 249 -0.69 -3.42 -1.87
CA MET A 249 -1.97 -3.64 -1.21
C MET A 249 -2.59 -4.90 -1.78
N SER A 250 -3.13 -5.75 -0.92
CA SER A 250 -3.83 -6.95 -1.36
C SER A 250 -5.00 -7.29 -0.46
N HIS A 251 -5.97 -8.01 -1.02
CA HIS A 251 -7.04 -8.65 -0.27
C HIS A 251 -7.13 -10.09 -0.78
N TRP A 252 -6.91 -11.06 0.10
CA TRP A 252 -6.68 -12.46 -0.29
C TRP A 252 -7.18 -13.48 0.73
N SER A 253 -7.25 -14.74 0.30
CA SER A 253 -7.45 -15.90 1.18
C SER A 253 -6.79 -17.15 0.58
N ASN A 254 -6.40 -18.08 1.43
CA ASN A 254 -5.84 -19.38 1.03
C ASN A 254 -6.28 -20.53 1.95
N GLY A 255 -7.22 -20.24 2.87
CA GLY A 255 -7.75 -21.16 3.87
C GLY A 255 -6.77 -21.68 4.91
N ASN A 256 -5.60 -21.03 5.07
CA ASN A 256 -4.72 -21.36 6.19
C ASN A 256 -5.45 -21.13 7.52
N ARG A 257 -5.63 -22.19 8.31
CA ARG A 257 -6.37 -22.14 9.59
C ARG A 257 -5.79 -21.12 10.58
N GLY A 258 -4.47 -20.97 10.59
CA GLY A 258 -3.74 -20.02 11.43
C GLY A 258 -3.81 -18.58 10.94
N TRP A 259 -4.04 -18.36 9.64
CA TRP A 259 -4.05 -17.05 9.00
C TRP A 259 -5.43 -16.68 8.43
N SER A 260 -5.62 -16.68 7.11
CA SER A 260 -6.87 -16.28 6.45
C SER A 260 -8.13 -16.99 6.96
N ALA A 261 -8.03 -18.27 7.33
CA ALA A 261 -9.13 -19.13 7.78
C ALA A 261 -10.39 -19.11 6.90
N GLY A 262 -10.22 -18.76 5.62
CA GLY A 262 -11.29 -18.84 4.62
C GLY A 262 -11.26 -20.15 3.84
N PRO A 263 -11.69 -20.13 2.57
CA PRO A 263 -12.14 -18.98 1.76
C PRO A 263 -13.40 -18.33 2.33
N PRO A 264 -13.74 -17.09 1.93
CA PRO A 264 -14.97 -16.47 2.37
C PRO A 264 -16.22 -17.15 1.77
N GLU A 265 -17.31 -17.21 2.54
CA GLU A 265 -18.58 -17.82 2.11
C GLU A 265 -19.35 -17.00 1.07
N GLN A 266 -18.94 -15.76 0.84
CA GLN A 266 -19.48 -14.84 -0.16
C GLN A 266 -18.38 -13.87 -0.57
N ASP A 267 -18.63 -13.08 -1.62
CA ASP A 267 -17.66 -12.06 -2.04
C ASP A 267 -17.40 -11.06 -0.91
N ALA A 268 -16.14 -10.75 -0.70
CA ALA A 268 -15.63 -9.91 0.36
C ALA A 268 -14.84 -8.76 -0.26
N VAL A 269 -15.05 -7.54 0.23
CA VAL A 269 -14.42 -6.33 -0.33
C VAL A 269 -13.69 -5.54 0.75
N MET A 270 -12.43 -5.23 0.47
CA MET A 270 -11.66 -4.22 1.20
C MET A 270 -11.65 -2.96 0.33
N VAL A 271 -11.94 -1.80 0.92
CA VAL A 271 -12.02 -0.53 0.18
C VAL A 271 -10.95 0.42 0.67
N VAL A 272 -10.15 0.95 -0.27
CA VAL A 272 -9.08 1.90 0.01
C VAL A 272 -9.56 3.30 -0.37
N SER A 273 -9.58 4.25 0.58
CA SER A 273 -9.91 5.65 0.32
C SER A 273 -8.71 6.45 -0.20
N TYR A 274 -7.51 6.16 0.32
CA TYR A 274 -6.28 6.83 -0.12
C TYR A 274 -5.03 6.04 0.21
N VAL A 275 -3.95 6.36 -0.50
CA VAL A 275 -2.58 6.07 -0.08
C VAL A 275 -1.76 7.35 -0.07
N LYS A 276 -0.94 7.54 0.96
CA LYS A 276 0.04 8.63 1.06
C LYS A 276 1.37 8.04 1.50
N ALA A 277 2.39 8.21 0.68
CA ALA A 277 3.75 7.80 0.96
C ALA A 277 4.69 8.98 0.81
N TYR A 278 5.45 9.27 1.87
CA TYR A 278 6.53 10.25 1.87
C TYR A 278 7.80 9.50 2.17
N PHE A 279 8.70 9.38 1.19
CA PHE A 279 9.80 8.41 1.27
C PHE A 279 11.10 8.95 0.68
N ASN A 280 12.19 8.26 0.98
CA ASN A 280 13.46 8.45 0.28
C ASN A 280 13.65 7.33 -0.75
N THR A 281 14.61 7.52 -1.66
CA THR A 281 14.93 6.51 -2.66
C THR A 281 16.27 5.85 -2.38
N SER A 282 16.54 4.72 -3.02
CA SER A 282 17.88 4.11 -3.05
C SER A 282 18.95 5.02 -3.67
N SER A 283 18.55 6.03 -4.44
CA SER A 283 19.42 7.10 -4.94
C SER A 283 19.39 8.32 -4.03
N GLU A 284 20.54 8.88 -3.69
CA GLU A 284 20.61 10.14 -2.95
C GLU A 284 20.18 11.31 -3.86
N ARG A 285 18.87 11.60 -3.90
CA ARG A 285 18.34 12.84 -4.51
C ARG A 285 18.23 13.94 -3.46
N GLY A 286 19.35 14.25 -2.81
CA GLY A 286 19.47 15.43 -1.96
C GLY A 286 19.80 16.66 -2.81
N SER A 287 18.83 17.52 -3.09
CA SER A 287 19.14 18.79 -3.76
C SER A 287 19.99 19.68 -2.85
N LEU A 288 21.21 20.01 -3.29
CA LEU A 288 22.08 21.02 -2.66
C LEU A 288 21.35 22.37 -2.43
N ALA A 289 20.27 22.64 -3.17
CA ALA A 289 19.44 23.83 -3.02
C ALA A 289 18.62 23.89 -1.72
N CYS A 290 18.55 22.79 -0.96
CA CYS A 290 17.75 22.70 0.27
C CYS A 290 18.55 22.90 1.57
N VAL A 291 19.86 23.15 1.48
CA VAL A 291 20.70 23.49 2.63
C VAL A 291 20.26 24.85 3.21
N GLY A 292 19.78 24.86 4.45
CA GLY A 292 19.37 26.08 5.17
C GLY A 292 17.95 26.59 4.86
N ALA A 293 17.17 25.86 4.05
CA ALA A 293 15.83 26.26 3.60
C ALA A 293 14.70 25.63 4.43
N ALA A 294 14.70 25.80 5.76
CA ALA A 294 13.66 25.22 6.64
C ALA A 294 12.22 25.61 6.26
N LYS A 295 12.02 26.75 5.56
CA LYS A 295 10.71 27.21 5.07
C LYS A 295 10.18 26.44 3.85
N LYS A 296 10.98 25.57 3.24
CA LYS A 296 10.62 24.76 2.07
C LYS A 296 10.38 23.27 2.39
N VAL A 297 10.41 22.93 3.68
CA VAL A 297 10.10 21.60 4.19
C VAL A 297 8.71 21.65 4.79
N CYS A 298 7.84 20.71 4.40
CA CYS A 298 6.46 20.65 4.85
C CYS A 298 6.29 19.59 5.94
N ALA A 299 5.60 19.96 7.02
CA ALA A 299 5.16 18.98 8.01
C ALA A 299 3.98 18.19 7.46
N VAL A 300 4.09 16.86 7.42
CA VAL A 300 3.01 15.96 7.07
C VAL A 300 2.02 15.92 8.22
N PRO A 301 0.75 16.31 8.02
CA PRO A 301 -0.24 16.27 9.09
C PRO A 301 -0.62 14.82 9.45
N ASP A 302 -0.97 14.61 10.71
CA ASP A 302 -1.55 13.36 11.20
C ASP A 302 -3.03 13.24 10.86
N GLN A 303 -3.48 12.06 10.41
CA GLN A 303 -4.90 11.76 10.24
C GLN A 303 -5.45 11.24 11.57
N THR A 304 -5.87 12.16 12.43
CA THR A 304 -6.31 11.86 13.80
C THR A 304 -7.74 11.34 13.89
N VAL A 305 -8.53 11.55 12.84
CA VAL A 305 -9.91 11.06 12.72
C VAL A 305 -10.02 10.28 11.42
N PRO A 306 -10.67 9.11 11.41
CA PRO A 306 -10.83 8.39 10.17
C PRO A 306 -11.68 9.16 9.14
N PRO A 307 -11.44 8.96 7.83
CA PRO A 307 -12.32 9.51 6.80
C PRO A 307 -13.74 8.95 6.94
N GLU A 308 -14.72 9.84 7.07
CA GLU A 308 -16.14 9.45 7.09
C GLU A 308 -16.88 10.14 5.96
N ILE A 309 -17.24 9.38 4.94
CA ILE A 309 -17.95 9.88 3.77
C ILE A 309 -19.46 9.67 3.89
N SER A 310 -19.92 8.80 4.80
CA SER A 310 -21.34 8.55 4.98
C SER A 310 -22.01 9.69 5.75
N GLY A 311 -23.26 9.98 5.36
CA GLY A 311 -24.10 10.98 6.02
C GLY A 311 -23.97 12.42 5.48
N PRO A 312 -24.73 13.36 6.06
CA PRO A 312 -24.97 14.68 5.48
C PRO A 312 -23.73 15.61 5.48
N ASN A 313 -22.68 15.27 6.21
CA ASN A 313 -21.44 16.06 6.32
C ASN A 313 -20.22 15.36 5.69
N GLY A 314 -20.43 14.31 4.88
CA GLY A 314 -19.36 13.50 4.29
C GLY A 314 -18.31 14.31 3.52
N ASN A 315 -18.70 15.46 2.95
CA ASN A 315 -17.80 16.37 2.26
C ASN A 315 -16.81 17.13 3.17
N VAL A 316 -17.06 17.18 4.48
CA VAL A 316 -16.17 17.76 5.49
C VAL A 316 -15.41 16.65 6.19
N THR A 317 -16.09 15.57 6.58
CA THR A 317 -15.54 14.48 7.39
C THR A 317 -14.76 13.45 6.58
N GLY A 318 -15.02 13.34 5.27
CA GLY A 318 -14.30 12.46 4.36
C GLY A 318 -13.06 13.08 3.75
N LYS A 319 -12.90 14.41 3.84
CA LYS A 319 -11.74 15.11 3.29
C LYS A 319 -10.50 14.79 4.10
N THR A 320 -9.46 14.35 3.40
CA THR A 320 -8.13 14.21 3.96
C THR A 320 -7.17 15.15 3.27
N PHE A 321 -6.12 15.57 3.98
CA PHE A 321 -5.12 16.49 3.43
C PHE A 321 -4.22 15.80 2.41
N PHE A 322 -3.98 16.45 1.27
CA PHE A 322 -3.02 16.05 0.24
C PHE A 322 -2.15 17.26 -0.10
N PHE A 323 -0.85 17.06 -0.34
CA PHE A 323 0.01 18.14 -0.82
C PHE A 323 -0.24 18.45 -2.30
N GLY A 324 -0.69 17.46 -3.08
CA GLY A 324 -0.96 17.63 -4.51
C GLY A 324 -2.26 18.38 -4.87
N SER A 325 -3.15 18.68 -3.92
CA SER A 325 -4.51 19.17 -4.21
C SER A 325 -4.64 20.68 -4.41
N GLY A 326 -3.78 21.26 -5.24
CA GLY A 326 -3.96 22.57 -5.85
C GLY A 326 -4.46 22.43 -7.30
N ASN A 327 -5.77 22.31 -7.51
CA ASN A 327 -6.42 22.41 -8.83
C ASN A 327 -6.03 21.43 -9.96
N GLU A 328 -5.23 20.39 -9.72
CA GLU A 328 -4.95 19.36 -10.72
C GLU A 328 -5.26 17.96 -10.17
N THR A 329 -6.53 17.53 -10.30
CA THR A 329 -6.90 16.10 -10.33
C THR A 329 -6.45 15.47 -11.66
N SER A 330 -5.15 15.43 -11.83
CA SER A 330 -4.43 14.53 -12.72
C SER A 330 -3.05 14.40 -12.10
N ALA A 331 -2.62 13.16 -11.86
CA ALA A 331 -1.31 12.86 -11.32
C ALA A 331 -0.20 13.75 -11.92
N VAL A 332 0.30 14.73 -11.16
CA VAL A 332 1.47 15.52 -11.55
C VAL A 332 2.24 15.96 -10.31
N ILE A 333 3.45 15.41 -10.15
CA ILE A 333 4.68 16.22 -10.17
C ILE A 333 5.69 15.52 -11.12
N ASN A 334 6.21 16.30 -12.08
CA ASN A 334 7.33 16.04 -13.03
C ASN A 334 8.62 15.61 -12.28
N ASP A 335 9.58 14.85 -12.80
CA ASP A 335 10.39 14.85 -14.04
C ASP A 335 11.00 13.43 -14.13
N SER A 336 11.55 12.86 -15.20
CA SER A 336 12.09 13.30 -16.49
C SER A 336 12.10 12.07 -17.40
N GLU A 337 12.05 12.28 -18.71
CA GLU A 337 12.17 11.27 -19.77
C GLU A 337 13.16 10.13 -19.46
N ASP A 338 12.65 8.92 -19.24
CA ASP A 338 13.30 7.71 -19.71
C ASP A 338 12.20 6.70 -20.03
N GLY A 339 12.08 6.37 -21.32
CA GLY A 339 11.09 5.42 -21.82
C GLY A 339 11.29 4.03 -21.20
N PRO A 340 10.34 3.10 -21.44
CA PRO A 340 10.40 1.76 -20.87
C PRO A 340 11.69 1.06 -21.33
N LYS A 341 12.66 0.93 -20.41
CA LYS A 341 13.78 0.03 -20.57
C LYS A 341 13.24 -1.37 -20.35
N THR A 342 13.15 -2.11 -21.44
CA THR A 342 12.89 -3.54 -21.48
C THR A 342 13.77 -4.25 -20.46
N SER A 343 13.14 -4.96 -19.52
CA SER A 343 13.81 -5.85 -18.59
C SER A 343 14.44 -7.01 -19.36
N ASP A 344 15.71 -6.88 -19.74
CA ASP A 344 16.57 -8.02 -20.01
C ASP A 344 16.81 -8.72 -18.67
N GLY A 345 15.96 -9.69 -18.36
CA GLY A 345 15.96 -10.40 -17.09
C GLY A 345 15.29 -11.77 -17.16
N ILE A 346 15.22 -12.39 -18.34
CA ILE A 346 14.91 -13.82 -18.49
C ILE A 346 16.07 -14.48 -19.22
N ARG A 347 17.19 -14.69 -18.52
CA ARG A 347 18.07 -15.81 -18.86
C ARG A 347 17.47 -17.03 -18.19
N GLN A 348 16.62 -17.72 -18.95
CA GLN A 348 16.27 -19.10 -18.67
C GLN A 348 17.54 -19.89 -18.37
N SER A 349 17.53 -20.54 -17.22
CA SER A 349 18.43 -21.62 -16.86
C SER A 349 18.27 -22.76 -17.87
N GLN A 350 19.01 -22.68 -18.98
CA GLN A 350 19.37 -23.83 -19.80
C GLN A 350 20.85 -24.14 -19.56
N ASP A 351 21.19 -24.59 -18.35
CA ASP A 351 22.48 -25.19 -18.03
C ASP A 351 22.30 -26.11 -16.81
N PHE A 352 21.46 -27.13 -16.93
CA PHE A 352 21.47 -28.28 -16.01
C PHE A 352 20.96 -29.57 -16.67
N VAL A 353 21.42 -29.87 -17.88
CA VAL A 353 21.43 -31.25 -18.42
C VAL A 353 22.69 -31.45 -19.26
N MET A 354 23.87 -31.32 -18.67
CA MET A 354 25.08 -31.88 -19.28
C MET A 354 26.18 -32.17 -18.25
N SER A 355 25.87 -33.02 -17.27
CA SER A 355 26.92 -33.61 -16.42
C SER A 355 26.48 -34.97 -15.86
N CYS A 356 26.11 -35.91 -16.73
CA CYS A 356 26.02 -37.34 -16.39
C CYS A 356 26.41 -38.30 -17.55
N ILE A 357 27.02 -37.81 -18.63
CA ILE A 357 27.49 -38.67 -19.74
C ILE A 357 28.99 -38.42 -19.96
N LEU A 358 29.82 -38.84 -19.02
CA LEU A 358 31.27 -38.98 -19.24
C LEU A 358 31.96 -39.97 -18.29
N SER A 359 31.20 -40.87 -17.66
CA SER A 359 31.74 -41.93 -16.79
C SER A 359 31.29 -43.34 -17.17
N LEU A 360 30.69 -43.54 -18.36
CA LEU A 360 30.23 -44.85 -18.83
C LEU A 360 30.84 -45.32 -20.17
N LEU A 361 32.04 -44.85 -20.52
CA LEU A 361 32.72 -45.22 -21.78
C LEU A 361 34.19 -45.62 -21.63
N CYS A 362 34.63 -46.01 -20.42
CA CYS A 362 36.01 -46.46 -20.17
C CYS A 362 36.15 -47.88 -19.57
N ILE A 363 35.12 -48.74 -19.66
CA ILE A 363 35.17 -50.12 -19.14
C ILE A 363 34.90 -51.21 -20.21
N ILE A 364 34.85 -50.86 -21.50
CA ILE A 364 34.76 -51.88 -22.56
C ILE A 364 35.81 -51.58 -23.64
N LEU A 365 37.06 -52.00 -23.38
CA LEU A 365 38.08 -52.35 -24.38
C LEU A 365 39.43 -52.74 -23.73
N ILE A 366 39.43 -53.63 -22.72
CA ILE A 366 40.62 -54.45 -22.39
C ILE A 366 40.13 -55.85 -21.98
N GLN A 367 39.70 -56.64 -22.96
CA GLN A 367 39.63 -58.10 -22.85
C GLN A 367 39.52 -58.74 -24.24
N SER A 368 40.57 -58.59 -25.04
CA SER A 368 40.91 -59.46 -26.18
C SER A 368 42.22 -59.02 -26.82
N MET A 369 43.34 -59.26 -26.13
CA MET A 369 44.63 -59.78 -26.62
C MET A 369 45.68 -59.66 -25.52
#